data_AF-A0A8J7TPC8-F1
#
_entry.id   AF-A0A8J7TPC8-F1
#
_cell.length_a   1.000
_cell.length_b   1.000
_cell.length_c   1.000
_cell.angle_alpha   90.00
_cell.angle_beta   90.00
_cell.angle_gamma   90.00
#
_symmetry.space_group_name_H-M   'P 1'
#
loop_
_entity.id
_entity.type
_entity.pdbx_description
1 polymer ?
#
loop_
_entity_poly.entity_id
_entity_poly.type
_entity_poly.pdbx_seq_one_letter_code
_entity_poly.pdbx_strand_id
1 'polypeptide(L)'
;MIFDCNFKRSAEMVVGMTGFLSLSIILAPPARADAGVGMLMVMSVPMWAILLLVIVPLEAWIARKIFSLPFMTCLKISTLANLASTVAGILITCASLLCYEMFWYRNPNTYWIVPVNELIWCIPCFFASIWIEEMVAGKLVEARMQNTVHQWAVKANVASYSILFLLLLGLLIWAIASEFAMRNSDEFCDVDRISAERVWRVQYNHMRDGTGRFRKRKTVGYHWEEDDKPKSWLRDEYIKSREAYDPLSDDKAIAILEAAITKYDHETLTEKNCIPKDDLFCALSTLADCYDRQKQFAKSKGLRLRCLKLTYQDTEDLRLADDYAELGELSSARKIYEKLAALNDVYCKGHALIGLGTIAEKQRESVQAEAFFQKAKQVFVSNLGRDFPDSSEACVRLAEFYIAEKRYSEAEGLLLQETRDRDDRGIKSSVGPWPIPEFLLALSDCYFAQGNYEKAERFIKQAMRGQSPSALTEATKKYAEFLQKRGLIAEATIWSQRAKDTAALQGTIE
;
A
#
# COMPACT_ATOMS: atom_id res chain seq x y z
N MET A 1 3.14 6.67 18.50
CA MET A 1 4.53 6.95 18.06
C MET A 1 4.79 6.76 16.56
N ILE A 2 3.81 6.36 15.72
CA ILE A 2 3.98 6.34 14.25
C ILE A 2 3.40 7.59 13.57
N PHE A 3 2.58 8.33 14.31
CA PHE A 3 2.41 9.76 14.08
C PHE A 3 3.69 10.58 14.28
N ASP A 4 4.79 9.99 14.78
CA ASP A 4 6.01 10.73 15.14
C ASP A 4 7.15 10.54 14.14
N CYS A 5 7.30 9.37 13.49
CA CYS A 5 8.40 9.13 12.54
C CYS A 5 8.14 9.71 11.13
N ASN A 6 6.91 9.64 10.62
CA ASN A 6 6.56 10.36 9.40
C ASN A 6 6.51 11.87 9.67
N PHE A 7 6.07 12.28 10.86
CA PHE A 7 6.12 13.69 11.25
C PHE A 7 7.54 14.19 11.39
N LYS A 8 8.49 13.40 11.91
CA LYS A 8 9.92 13.76 11.95
C LYS A 8 10.56 13.85 10.58
N ARG A 9 10.32 12.90 9.66
CA ARG A 9 10.91 12.97 8.31
C ARG A 9 10.26 14.07 7.45
N SER A 10 8.94 14.28 7.56
CA SER A 10 8.28 15.43 6.95
C SER A 10 8.76 16.75 7.57
N ALA A 11 8.91 16.83 8.90
CA ALA A 11 9.39 18.02 9.60
C ALA A 11 10.88 18.32 9.36
N GLU A 12 11.72 17.29 9.21
CA GLU A 12 13.16 17.41 8.94
C GLU A 12 13.42 17.79 7.47
N MET A 13 12.57 17.37 6.52
CA MET A 13 12.63 17.86 5.12
C MET A 13 12.02 19.27 4.94
N VAL A 14 11.13 19.67 5.85
CA VAL A 14 10.51 21.02 5.93
C VAL A 14 11.48 22.09 6.49
N VAL A 15 12.67 21.70 6.94
CA VAL A 15 13.74 22.64 7.33
C VAL A 15 14.34 23.40 6.13
N GLY A 16 14.01 23.01 4.90
CA GLY A 16 14.49 23.67 3.67
C GLY A 16 13.85 25.03 3.33
N MET A 17 12.69 25.39 3.89
CA MET A 17 12.09 26.73 3.69
C MET A 17 10.93 27.01 4.67
N THR A 18 11.19 26.81 5.96
CA THR A 18 10.21 27.02 7.03
C THR A 18 10.02 28.49 7.34
N GLY A 19 8.93 29.03 6.81
CA GLY A 19 8.34 30.30 7.25
C GLY A 19 6.90 30.45 6.75
N PHE A 20 6.62 29.96 5.54
CA PHE A 20 5.31 30.12 4.89
C PHE A 20 4.42 28.86 4.91
N LEU A 21 4.99 27.65 4.86
CA LEU A 21 4.22 26.38 4.86
C LEU A 21 3.87 25.86 6.26
N SER A 22 4.62 26.26 7.29
CA SER A 22 4.44 25.75 8.66
C SER A 22 3.19 26.27 9.35
N LEU A 23 2.66 27.44 8.95
CA LEU A 23 1.47 28.01 9.58
C LEU A 23 0.17 27.34 9.11
N SER A 24 0.14 26.82 7.88
CA SER A 24 -1.01 26.09 7.30
C SER A 24 -1.26 24.75 7.99
N ILE A 25 -0.19 24.12 8.47
CA ILE A 25 -0.22 22.80 9.13
C ILE A 25 -0.74 22.91 10.57
N ILE A 26 -0.55 24.06 11.24
CA ILE A 26 -0.96 24.28 12.63
C ILE A 26 -2.49 24.44 12.78
N LEU A 27 -3.19 24.86 11.72
CA LEU A 27 -4.63 25.16 11.77
C LEU A 27 -5.54 24.00 11.30
N ALA A 28 -4.98 22.87 10.88
CA ALA A 28 -5.72 21.71 10.38
C ALA A 28 -5.74 20.57 11.41
N PRO A 29 -6.89 20.13 11.94
CA PRO A 29 -6.92 19.00 12.88
C PRO A 29 -6.56 17.69 12.15
N PRO A 30 -5.71 16.80 12.73
CA PRO A 30 -5.05 15.71 11.99
C PRO A 30 -5.90 14.46 11.77
N ALA A 31 -7.21 14.52 11.97
CA ALA A 31 -8.06 13.34 11.96
C ALA A 31 -9.30 13.58 11.08
N ARG A 32 -9.41 12.79 10.00
CA ARG A 32 -10.52 12.74 9.00
C ARG A 32 -10.37 13.59 7.74
N ALA A 33 -9.30 13.39 6.97
CA ALA A 33 -9.29 13.86 5.59
C ALA A 33 -9.06 12.67 4.65
N ASP A 34 -10.16 12.08 4.15
CA ASP A 34 -10.13 11.47 2.82
C ASP A 34 -9.58 12.53 1.85
N ALA A 35 -8.75 12.10 0.89
CA ALA A 35 -8.11 12.95 -0.10
C ALA A 35 -9.11 13.51 -1.15
N GLY A 36 -10.19 14.15 -0.68
CA GLY A 36 -11.15 14.90 -1.48
C GLY A 36 -11.07 16.40 -1.22
N VAL A 37 -11.93 17.17 -1.90
CA VAL A 37 -12.06 18.64 -1.86
C VAL A 37 -11.94 19.28 -0.45
N GLY A 38 -12.30 18.56 0.62
CA GLY A 38 -12.13 19.01 2.00
C GLY A 38 -10.69 19.29 2.43
N MET A 39 -9.70 18.50 1.97
CA MET A 39 -8.29 18.71 2.29
C MET A 39 -7.70 19.93 1.56
N LEU A 40 -8.16 20.18 0.33
CA LEU A 40 -7.79 21.35 -0.47
C LEU A 40 -8.30 22.64 0.19
N MET A 41 -9.54 22.67 0.68
CA MET A 41 -10.08 23.81 1.44
C MET A 41 -9.27 24.12 2.70
N VAL A 42 -8.81 23.08 3.40
CA VAL A 42 -8.07 23.21 4.67
C VAL A 42 -6.62 23.68 4.44
N MET A 43 -5.98 23.27 3.34
CA MET A 43 -4.58 23.61 3.04
C MET A 43 -4.41 24.87 2.18
N SER A 44 -5.33 25.14 1.24
CA SER A 44 -5.20 26.26 0.29
C SER A 44 -5.67 27.59 0.86
N VAL A 45 -6.75 27.63 1.66
CA VAL A 45 -7.31 28.89 2.19
C VAL A 45 -6.32 29.64 3.10
N PRO A 46 -5.57 28.98 4.01
CA PRO A 46 -4.51 29.65 4.76
C PRO A 46 -3.39 30.20 3.87
N MET A 47 -3.01 29.48 2.82
CA MET A 47 -2.00 29.92 1.87
C MET A 47 -2.45 31.17 1.10
N TRP A 48 -3.69 31.22 0.64
CA TRP A 48 -4.28 32.40 0.00
C TRP A 48 -4.32 33.61 0.95
N ALA A 49 -4.68 33.40 2.22
CA ALA A 49 -4.68 34.46 3.23
C ALA A 49 -3.26 35.03 3.46
N ILE A 50 -2.24 34.17 3.45
CA ILE A 50 -0.84 34.59 3.59
C ILE A 50 -0.35 35.33 2.33
N LEU A 51 -0.73 34.87 1.13
CA LEU A 51 -0.37 35.55 -0.12
C LEU A 51 -0.95 36.97 -0.20
N LEU A 52 -2.16 37.18 0.34
CA LEU A 52 -2.76 38.52 0.42
C LEU A 52 -1.91 39.50 1.24
N LEU A 53 -1.16 39.04 2.25
CA LEU A 53 -0.25 39.89 3.03
C LEU A 53 0.92 40.44 2.19
N VAL A 54 1.27 39.77 1.10
CA VAL A 54 2.34 40.19 0.17
C VAL A 54 1.76 40.95 -1.02
N ILE A 55 0.67 40.46 -1.59
CA ILE A 55 0.04 41.01 -2.80
C ILE A 55 -0.59 42.38 -2.52
N VAL A 56 -1.36 42.52 -1.44
CA VAL A 56 -2.11 43.75 -1.16
C VAL A 56 -1.18 44.97 -0.96
N PRO A 57 -0.07 44.89 -0.18
CA PRO A 57 0.87 46.01 -0.08
C PRO A 57 1.58 46.33 -1.41
N LEU A 58 1.90 45.32 -2.21
CA LEU A 58 2.53 45.49 -3.52
C LEU A 58 1.60 46.25 -4.47
N GLU A 59 0.36 45.81 -4.59
CA GLU A 59 -0.62 46.44 -5.46
C GLU A 59 -1.05 47.82 -4.96
N ALA A 60 -1.08 48.04 -3.63
CA ALA A 60 -1.26 49.36 -3.03
C ALA A 60 -0.12 50.32 -3.37
N TRP A 61 1.12 49.82 -3.46
CA TRP A 61 2.27 50.62 -3.89
C TRP A 61 2.18 51.00 -5.38
N ILE A 62 1.72 50.07 -6.23
CA ILE A 62 1.45 50.35 -7.65
C ILE A 62 0.31 51.38 -7.78
N ALA A 63 -0.79 51.18 -7.04
CA ALA A 63 -1.92 52.12 -6.97
C ALA A 63 -1.47 53.52 -6.56
N ARG A 64 -0.58 53.64 -5.57
CA ARG A 64 -0.05 54.92 -5.12
C ARG A 64 0.64 55.68 -6.25
N LYS A 65 1.39 55.00 -7.11
CA LYS A 65 2.08 55.62 -8.25
C LYS A 65 1.11 56.06 -9.36
N ILE A 66 -0.02 55.39 -9.50
CA ILE A 66 -0.98 55.64 -10.58
C ILE A 66 -2.04 56.67 -10.15
N PHE A 67 -2.63 56.50 -8.97
CA PHE A 67 -3.68 57.39 -8.46
C PHE A 67 -3.14 58.63 -7.74
N SER A 68 -1.84 58.66 -7.41
CA SER A 68 -1.22 59.74 -6.63
C SER A 68 -1.91 60.01 -5.27
N LEU A 69 -2.51 58.96 -4.68
CA LEU A 69 -3.20 59.02 -3.39
C LEU A 69 -2.29 58.60 -2.23
N PRO A 70 -2.65 58.95 -0.98
CA PRO A 70 -1.96 58.43 0.20
C PRO A 70 -1.96 56.90 0.23
N PHE A 71 -0.84 56.30 0.65
CA PHE A 71 -0.66 54.84 0.65
C PHE A 71 -1.80 54.11 1.38
N MET A 72 -2.28 54.63 2.51
CA MET A 72 -3.36 54.00 3.28
C MET A 72 -4.70 53.98 2.53
N THR A 73 -4.94 54.95 1.65
CA THR A 73 -6.14 54.96 0.79
C THR A 73 -6.00 53.90 -0.32
N CYS A 74 -4.84 53.82 -0.95
CA CYS A 74 -4.52 52.77 -1.93
C CYS A 74 -4.56 51.37 -1.33
N LEU A 75 -4.11 51.22 -0.07
CA LEU A 75 -4.14 49.96 0.66
C LEU A 75 -5.58 49.48 0.88
N LYS A 76 -6.49 50.38 1.27
CA LYS A 76 -7.92 50.05 1.41
C LYS A 76 -8.55 49.61 0.08
N ILE A 77 -8.26 50.34 -1.00
CA ILE A 77 -8.77 50.01 -2.34
C ILE A 77 -8.27 48.64 -2.78
N SER A 78 -6.95 48.41 -2.70
CA SER A 78 -6.34 47.13 -3.06
C SER A 78 -6.84 45.99 -2.18
N THR A 79 -6.99 46.19 -0.86
CA THR A 79 -7.54 45.16 0.05
C THR A 79 -8.93 44.72 -0.37
N LEU A 80 -9.83 45.66 -0.64
CA LEU A 80 -11.21 45.36 -1.03
C LEU A 80 -11.28 44.69 -2.40
N ALA A 81 -10.48 45.16 -3.35
CA ALA A 81 -10.42 44.61 -4.71
C ALA A 81 -9.88 43.17 -4.70
N ASN A 82 -8.77 42.92 -3.99
CA ASN A 82 -8.15 41.59 -3.87
C ASN A 82 -9.02 40.61 -3.10
N LEU A 83 -9.72 41.05 -2.05
CA LEU A 83 -10.63 40.18 -1.31
C LEU A 83 -11.77 39.71 -2.20
N ALA A 84 -12.33 40.60 -3.02
CA ALA A 84 -13.40 40.27 -3.95
C ALA A 84 -12.95 39.30 -5.06
N SER A 85 -11.79 39.55 -5.67
CA SER A 85 -11.24 38.67 -6.73
C SER A 85 -10.80 37.31 -6.16
N THR A 86 -10.22 37.27 -4.97
CA THR A 86 -9.79 36.03 -4.29
C THR A 86 -10.97 35.11 -3.96
N VAL A 87 -12.08 35.65 -3.43
CA VAL A 87 -13.29 34.86 -3.15
C VAL A 87 -13.85 34.24 -4.42
N ALA A 88 -13.90 35.00 -5.52
CA ALA A 88 -14.36 34.49 -6.81
C ALA A 88 -13.42 33.38 -7.35
N GLY A 89 -12.11 33.59 -7.25
CA GLY A 89 -11.10 32.62 -7.66
C GLY A 89 -11.19 31.29 -6.90
N ILE A 90 -11.29 31.33 -5.57
CA ILE A 90 -11.41 30.13 -4.72
C ILE A 90 -12.62 29.28 -5.15
N LEU A 91 -13.77 29.90 -5.40
CA LEU A 91 -14.99 29.17 -5.78
C LEU A 91 -14.83 28.46 -7.13
N ILE A 92 -14.20 29.11 -8.10
CA ILE A 92 -13.96 28.54 -9.44
C ILE A 92 -12.97 27.37 -9.36
N THR A 93 -11.86 27.56 -8.63
CA THR A 93 -10.84 26.52 -8.44
C THR A 93 -11.38 25.31 -7.68
N CYS A 94 -12.18 25.52 -6.64
CA CYS A 94 -12.82 24.42 -5.91
C CYS A 94 -13.81 23.64 -6.81
N ALA A 95 -14.61 24.33 -7.62
CA ALA A 95 -15.55 23.68 -8.53
C ALA A 95 -14.83 22.86 -9.62
N SER A 96 -13.70 23.34 -10.14
CA SER A 96 -12.94 22.63 -11.17
C SER A 96 -12.26 21.38 -10.62
N LEU A 97 -11.68 21.45 -9.41
CA LEU A 97 -11.09 20.31 -8.72
C LEU A 97 -12.14 19.25 -8.37
N LEU A 98 -13.35 19.66 -7.96
CA LEU A 98 -14.46 18.73 -7.74
C LEU A 98 -14.86 18.00 -9.04
N CYS A 99 -14.94 18.71 -10.15
CA CYS A 99 -15.20 18.10 -11.45
C CYS A 99 -14.09 17.11 -11.85
N TYR A 100 -12.82 17.46 -11.63
CA TYR A 100 -11.71 16.53 -11.86
C TYR A 100 -11.85 15.26 -11.00
N GLU A 101 -12.21 15.43 -9.72
CA GLU A 101 -12.44 14.32 -8.80
C GLU A 101 -13.55 13.39 -9.30
N MET A 102 -14.68 13.95 -9.74
CA MET A 102 -15.83 13.18 -10.20
C MET A 102 -15.61 12.43 -11.52
N PHE A 103 -14.80 12.98 -12.44
CA PHE A 103 -14.68 12.45 -13.80
C PHE A 103 -13.35 11.75 -14.11
N TRP A 104 -12.27 12.06 -13.38
CA TRP A 104 -10.91 11.64 -13.75
C TRP A 104 -10.12 11.00 -12.60
N TYR A 105 -10.55 11.11 -11.35
CA TYR A 105 -9.82 10.57 -10.21
C TYR A 105 -9.86 9.04 -10.18
N ARG A 106 -8.74 8.44 -10.56
CA ARG A 106 -8.52 6.99 -10.53
C ARG A 106 -7.23 6.57 -9.84
N ASN A 107 -6.38 7.51 -9.41
CA ASN A 107 -5.10 7.25 -8.76
C ASN A 107 -4.86 8.23 -7.59
N PRO A 108 -4.54 7.73 -6.39
CA PRO A 108 -4.33 8.56 -5.20
C PRO A 108 -2.94 9.24 -5.10
N ASN A 109 -2.00 8.94 -6.02
CA ASN A 109 -0.59 9.38 -5.92
C ASN A 109 -0.22 10.52 -6.88
N THR A 110 -1.02 11.59 -6.92
CA THR A 110 -0.86 12.64 -7.95
C THR A 110 -0.73 14.04 -7.35
N TYR A 111 0.32 14.24 -6.54
CA TYR A 111 0.61 15.51 -5.87
C TYR A 111 0.95 16.67 -6.83
N TRP A 112 1.45 16.37 -8.04
CA TRP A 112 1.74 17.37 -9.07
C TRP A 112 0.48 17.91 -9.79
N ILE A 113 -0.67 17.24 -9.67
CA ILE A 113 -1.90 17.68 -10.35
C ILE A 113 -2.43 18.98 -9.77
N VAL A 114 -2.26 19.20 -8.47
CA VAL A 114 -2.69 20.42 -7.79
C VAL A 114 -1.98 21.65 -8.39
N PRO A 115 -0.63 21.76 -8.40
CA PRO A 115 0.04 22.92 -8.99
C PRO A 115 -0.20 23.05 -10.50
N VAL A 116 -0.37 21.95 -11.25
CA VAL A 116 -0.74 22.03 -12.68
C VAL A 116 -2.13 22.63 -12.87
N ASN A 117 -3.12 22.20 -12.08
CA ASN A 117 -4.47 22.74 -12.13
C ASN A 117 -4.47 24.24 -11.79
N GLU A 118 -3.76 24.64 -10.73
CA GLU A 118 -3.64 26.06 -10.34
C GLU A 118 -2.97 26.90 -11.44
N LEU A 119 -1.92 26.38 -12.11
CA LEU A 119 -1.27 27.06 -13.23
C LEU A 119 -2.21 27.24 -14.44
N ILE A 120 -3.03 26.23 -14.75
CA ILE A 120 -4.04 26.32 -15.82
C ILE A 120 -5.07 27.40 -15.48
N TRP A 121 -5.53 27.45 -14.23
CA TRP A 121 -6.54 28.42 -13.78
C TRP A 121 -6.00 29.83 -13.57
N CYS A 122 -4.69 30.04 -13.43
CA CYS A 122 -4.09 31.37 -13.37
C CYS A 122 -4.48 32.24 -14.57
N ILE A 123 -4.58 31.66 -15.77
CA ILE A 123 -4.89 32.39 -17.01
C ILE A 123 -6.31 32.99 -16.99
N PRO A 124 -7.39 32.20 -16.85
CA PRO A 124 -8.74 32.76 -16.78
C PRO A 124 -8.96 33.60 -15.50
N CYS A 125 -8.35 33.24 -14.37
CA CYS A 125 -8.48 34.02 -13.14
C CYS A 125 -7.81 35.40 -13.25
N PHE A 126 -6.70 35.53 -13.97
CA PHE A 126 -6.04 36.81 -14.23
C PHE A 126 -6.98 37.81 -14.90
N PHE A 127 -7.68 37.39 -15.96
CA PHE A 127 -8.64 38.26 -16.65
C PHE A 127 -9.87 38.56 -15.80
N ALA A 128 -10.37 37.56 -15.07
CA ALA A 128 -11.48 37.76 -14.14
C ALA A 128 -11.10 38.75 -13.02
N SER A 129 -9.88 38.67 -12.52
CA SER A 129 -9.37 39.55 -11.46
C SER A 129 -9.30 41.00 -11.94
N ILE A 130 -8.75 41.27 -13.13
CA ILE A 130 -8.74 42.62 -13.72
C ILE A 130 -10.16 43.20 -13.77
N TRP A 131 -11.14 42.42 -14.23
CA TRP A 131 -12.53 42.87 -14.35
C TRP A 131 -13.18 43.14 -12.98
N ILE A 132 -12.99 42.25 -12.00
CA ILE A 132 -13.53 42.40 -10.65
C ILE A 132 -12.90 43.61 -9.95
N GLU A 133 -11.58 43.75 -10.04
CA GLU A 133 -10.84 44.83 -9.39
C GLU A 133 -11.15 46.19 -10.02
N GLU A 134 -11.33 46.26 -11.34
CA GLU A 134 -11.80 47.47 -12.02
C GLU A 134 -13.20 47.87 -11.51
N MET A 135 -14.12 46.92 -11.38
CA MET A 135 -15.46 47.19 -10.86
C MET A 135 -15.45 47.65 -9.39
N VAL A 136 -14.62 47.03 -8.55
CA VAL A 136 -14.54 47.37 -7.12
C VAL A 136 -13.83 48.70 -6.92
N ALA A 137 -12.65 48.89 -7.51
CA ALA A 137 -11.89 50.13 -7.39
C ALA A 137 -12.62 51.31 -8.05
N GLY A 138 -13.31 51.09 -9.18
CA GLY A 138 -14.12 52.10 -9.85
C GLY A 138 -15.23 52.68 -8.95
N LYS A 139 -15.76 51.90 -8.00
CA LYS A 139 -16.74 52.41 -7.01
C LYS A 139 -16.11 53.19 -5.86
N LEU A 140 -14.79 53.06 -5.66
CA LEU A 140 -14.06 53.61 -4.52
C LEU A 140 -13.23 54.85 -4.88
N VAL A 141 -12.95 55.09 -6.16
CA VAL A 141 -12.22 56.27 -6.64
C VAL A 141 -13.15 57.33 -7.21
N GLU A 142 -12.71 58.58 -7.16
CA GLU A 142 -13.44 59.72 -7.73
C GLU A 142 -13.59 59.61 -9.26
N ALA A 143 -14.64 60.22 -9.82
CA ALA A 143 -14.98 60.17 -11.24
C ALA A 143 -13.83 60.59 -12.19
N ARG A 144 -12.97 61.53 -11.76
CA ARG A 144 -11.81 61.99 -12.55
C ARG A 144 -10.71 60.93 -12.72
N MET A 145 -10.67 59.92 -11.85
CA MET A 145 -9.64 58.88 -11.83
C MET A 145 -10.07 57.60 -12.57
N GLN A 146 -11.31 57.52 -13.06
CA GLN A 146 -11.86 56.33 -13.72
C GLN A 146 -11.00 55.83 -14.88
N ASN A 147 -10.47 56.75 -15.70
CA ASN A 147 -9.60 56.42 -16.84
C ASN A 147 -8.26 55.78 -16.43
N THR A 148 -7.87 55.87 -15.16
CA THR A 148 -6.62 55.30 -14.61
C THR A 148 -6.86 53.98 -13.87
N VAL A 149 -8.12 53.62 -13.56
CA VAL A 149 -8.45 52.40 -12.81
C VAL A 149 -8.09 51.16 -13.61
N HIS A 150 -8.46 51.10 -14.88
CA HIS A 150 -8.11 49.98 -15.76
C HIS A 150 -6.58 49.81 -15.87
N GLN A 151 -5.85 50.92 -16.01
CA GLN A 151 -4.38 50.89 -16.07
C GLN A 151 -3.75 50.36 -14.78
N TRP A 152 -4.33 50.68 -13.63
CA TRP A 152 -3.93 50.12 -12.35
C TRP A 152 -4.24 48.63 -12.27
N ALA A 153 -5.48 48.22 -12.55
CA ALA A 153 -5.91 46.82 -12.47
C ALA A 153 -5.00 45.93 -13.32
N VAL A 154 -4.70 46.32 -14.56
CA VAL A 154 -3.78 45.56 -15.43
C VAL A 154 -2.36 45.49 -14.84
N LYS A 155 -1.78 46.62 -14.42
CA LYS A 155 -0.39 46.64 -13.90
C LYS A 155 -0.24 45.91 -12.56
N ALA A 156 -1.25 46.02 -11.70
CA ALA A 156 -1.32 45.34 -10.42
C ALA A 156 -1.40 43.82 -10.62
N ASN A 157 -2.36 43.35 -11.43
CA ASN A 157 -2.53 41.92 -11.73
C ASN A 157 -1.33 41.32 -12.45
N VAL A 158 -0.65 42.05 -13.36
CA VAL A 158 0.57 41.55 -13.99
C VAL A 158 1.66 41.30 -12.95
N ALA A 159 1.81 42.19 -11.97
CA ALA A 159 2.81 42.02 -10.91
C ALA A 159 2.45 40.86 -9.97
N SER A 160 1.20 40.79 -9.49
CA SER A 160 0.75 39.77 -8.54
C SER A 160 0.67 38.36 -9.15
N TYR A 161 0.15 38.22 -10.37
CA TYR A 161 0.09 36.93 -11.06
C TYR A 161 1.47 36.45 -11.54
N SER A 162 2.42 37.35 -11.79
CA SER A 162 3.82 36.95 -12.07
C SER A 162 4.46 36.28 -10.84
N ILE A 163 4.21 36.83 -9.64
CA ILE A 163 4.70 36.24 -8.38
C ILE A 163 4.00 34.88 -8.13
N LEU A 164 2.68 34.83 -8.32
CA LEU A 164 1.90 33.60 -8.15
C LEU A 164 2.35 32.51 -9.12
N PHE A 165 2.58 32.85 -10.39
CA PHE A 165 3.05 31.91 -11.41
C PHE A 165 4.43 31.34 -11.08
N LEU A 166 5.38 32.18 -10.65
CA LEU A 166 6.71 31.72 -10.26
C LEU A 166 6.68 30.81 -9.03
N LEU A 167 5.82 31.13 -8.04
CA LEU A 167 5.61 30.29 -6.86
C LEU A 167 5.05 28.91 -7.26
N LEU A 168 3.99 28.89 -8.07
CA LEU A 168 3.36 27.64 -8.53
C LEU A 168 4.28 26.82 -9.42
N LEU A 169 5.09 27.47 -10.27
CA LEU A 169 6.11 26.80 -11.07
C LEU A 169 7.19 26.19 -10.18
N GLY A 170 7.64 26.89 -9.14
CA GLY A 170 8.56 26.36 -8.14
C GLY A 170 8.00 25.15 -7.39
N LEU A 171 6.71 25.21 -6.98
CA LEU A 171 6.01 24.08 -6.37
C LEU A 171 5.85 22.90 -7.32
N LEU A 172 5.59 23.15 -8.60
CA LEU A 172 5.52 22.10 -9.62
C LEU A 172 6.88 21.43 -9.82
N ILE A 173 7.95 22.21 -9.97
CA ILE A 173 9.31 21.70 -10.09
C ILE A 173 9.68 20.89 -8.85
N TRP A 174 9.36 21.39 -7.65
CA TRP A 174 9.58 20.67 -6.41
C TRP A 174 8.76 19.38 -6.33
N ALA A 175 7.49 19.39 -6.73
CA ALA A 175 6.66 18.19 -6.73
C ALA A 175 7.19 17.12 -7.70
N ILE A 176 7.59 17.53 -8.90
CA ILE A 176 8.21 16.64 -9.90
C ILE A 176 9.57 16.14 -9.40
N ALA A 177 10.40 17.02 -8.85
CA ALA A 177 11.71 16.65 -8.30
C ALA A 177 11.58 15.73 -7.09
N SER A 178 10.55 15.92 -6.25
CA SER A 178 10.25 15.06 -5.10
C SER A 178 9.73 13.70 -5.55
N GLU A 179 8.90 13.64 -6.60
CA GLU A 179 8.49 12.37 -7.20
C GLU A 179 9.67 11.64 -7.83
N PHE A 180 10.56 12.37 -8.52
CA PHE A 180 11.79 11.82 -9.10
C PHE A 180 12.78 11.38 -8.03
N ALA A 181 12.93 12.15 -6.94
CA ALA A 181 13.75 11.81 -5.80
C ALA A 181 13.16 10.61 -5.03
N MET A 182 11.83 10.51 -4.90
CA MET A 182 11.17 9.32 -4.36
C MET A 182 11.46 8.10 -5.24
N ARG A 183 11.23 8.20 -6.56
CA ARG A 183 11.52 7.14 -7.54
C ARG A 183 12.99 6.73 -7.59
N ASN A 184 13.94 7.63 -7.29
CA ASN A 184 15.36 7.31 -7.25
C ASN A 184 15.83 6.88 -5.85
N SER A 185 15.15 7.31 -4.79
CA SER A 185 15.34 6.78 -3.43
C SER A 185 14.68 5.41 -3.25
N ASP A 186 13.83 5.01 -4.20
CA ASP A 186 13.27 3.66 -4.27
C ASP A 186 14.38 2.62 -4.49
N GLU A 187 15.63 2.95 -4.87
CA GLU A 187 16.76 1.99 -4.74
C GLU A 187 17.03 1.56 -3.29
N PHE A 188 16.56 2.30 -2.28
CA PHE A 188 16.71 1.96 -0.86
C PHE A 188 15.39 1.59 -0.15
N CYS A 189 14.23 1.84 -0.79
CA CYS A 189 12.90 1.48 -0.27
C CYS A 189 12.19 0.40 -1.11
N ASP A 190 12.76 -0.04 -2.23
CA ASP A 190 12.18 -1.11 -3.03
C ASP A 190 12.15 -2.45 -2.27
N VAL A 191 12.91 -2.67 -1.19
CA VAL A 191 12.82 -3.94 -0.46
C VAL A 191 11.45 -4.13 0.23
N ASP A 192 10.86 -3.06 0.77
CA ASP A 192 9.54 -3.11 1.45
C ASP A 192 8.36 -3.08 0.45
N ARG A 193 8.51 -2.39 -0.69
CA ARG A 193 7.47 -2.35 -1.73
C ARG A 193 7.55 -3.53 -2.68
N ILE A 194 8.75 -4.04 -2.99
CA ILE A 194 8.95 -5.26 -3.79
C ILE A 194 8.63 -6.51 -2.98
N SER A 195 8.73 -6.54 -1.65
CA SER A 195 8.22 -7.68 -0.87
C SER A 195 6.69 -7.72 -0.88
N ALA A 196 6.04 -6.57 -0.62
CA ALA A 196 4.59 -6.42 -0.77
C ALA A 196 4.14 -6.69 -2.22
N GLU A 197 4.84 -6.17 -3.23
CA GLU A 197 4.56 -6.41 -4.65
C GLU A 197 5.00 -7.79 -5.17
N ARG A 198 5.98 -8.49 -4.58
CA ARG A 198 6.35 -9.87 -4.97
C ARG A 198 5.26 -10.82 -4.52
N VAL A 199 4.77 -10.66 -3.29
CA VAL A 199 3.59 -11.38 -2.80
C VAL A 199 2.38 -11.00 -3.65
N TRP A 200 2.19 -9.71 -3.93
CA TRP A 200 1.14 -9.22 -4.82
C TRP A 200 1.23 -9.84 -6.23
N ARG A 201 2.41 -9.93 -6.85
CA ARG A 201 2.56 -10.36 -8.26
C ARG A 201 2.59 -11.88 -8.44
N VAL A 202 3.05 -12.64 -7.44
CA VAL A 202 2.98 -14.11 -7.47
C VAL A 202 1.53 -14.59 -7.29
N GLN A 203 0.70 -13.88 -6.50
CA GLN A 203 -0.71 -14.24 -6.31
C GLN A 203 -1.68 -13.62 -7.34
N TYR A 204 -1.33 -12.50 -8.00
CA TYR A 204 -2.24 -11.79 -8.93
C TYR A 204 -2.14 -12.21 -10.41
N ASN A 205 -1.22 -13.11 -10.77
CA ASN A 205 -1.13 -13.61 -12.15
C ASN A 205 -2.32 -14.52 -12.56
N HIS A 206 -3.24 -14.86 -11.65
CA HIS A 206 -4.28 -15.89 -11.89
C HIS A 206 -5.74 -15.42 -11.84
N MET A 207 -6.08 -14.12 -11.99
CA MET A 207 -7.51 -13.73 -12.06
C MET A 207 -7.92 -12.91 -13.29
N ARG A 208 -8.80 -13.54 -14.10
CA ARG A 208 -9.66 -12.93 -15.13
C ARG A 208 -10.71 -12.03 -14.48
N ASP A 209 -11.05 -10.91 -15.15
CA ASP A 209 -12.25 -10.17 -14.78
C ASP A 209 -13.52 -10.96 -15.14
N GLY A 210 -14.64 -10.66 -14.47
CA GLY A 210 -15.94 -11.29 -14.67
C GLY A 210 -16.58 -11.09 -16.05
N THR A 211 -15.81 -10.66 -17.06
CA THR A 211 -16.21 -10.60 -18.47
C THR A 211 -15.39 -11.52 -19.38
N GLY A 212 -14.45 -12.28 -18.82
CA GLY A 212 -13.64 -13.25 -19.56
C GLY A 212 -12.66 -12.64 -20.56
N ARG A 213 -12.44 -11.30 -20.54
CA ARG A 213 -11.49 -10.60 -21.42
C ARG A 213 -10.35 -9.99 -20.59
N PHE A 214 -9.11 -10.19 -21.04
CA PHE A 214 -7.97 -9.42 -20.54
C PHE A 214 -8.15 -7.95 -20.92
N ARG A 215 -8.54 -7.10 -19.96
CA ARG A 215 -8.29 -5.66 -20.12
C ARG A 215 -6.77 -5.46 -20.08
N LYS A 216 -6.18 -5.10 -21.22
CA LYS A 216 -4.91 -4.37 -21.28
C LYS A 216 -5.10 -3.03 -20.55
N ARG A 217 -5.17 -3.04 -19.22
CA ARG A 217 -4.61 -1.93 -18.46
C ARG A 217 -3.12 -1.99 -18.77
N LYS A 218 -2.52 -0.86 -19.12
CA LYS A 218 -1.08 -0.68 -18.91
C LYS A 218 -0.86 -0.92 -17.42
N THR A 219 -0.65 -2.17 -17.05
CA THR A 219 0.13 -2.50 -15.89
C THR A 219 1.37 -1.64 -16.03
N VAL A 220 1.57 -0.73 -15.08
CA VAL A 220 2.94 -0.43 -14.69
C VAL A 220 3.40 -1.74 -14.07
N GLY A 221 3.71 -2.70 -14.94
CA GLY A 221 4.62 -3.73 -14.54
C GLY A 221 5.84 -2.94 -14.12
N TYR A 222 6.43 -3.31 -12.99
CA TYR A 222 7.86 -3.37 -13.09
C TYR A 222 8.09 -4.37 -14.24
N HIS A 223 8.27 -3.82 -15.44
CA HIS A 223 9.56 -4.00 -16.07
C HIS A 223 10.57 -4.00 -14.90
N TRP A 224 10.90 -5.21 -14.43
CA TRP A 224 12.31 -5.49 -14.34
C TRP A 224 12.89 -4.89 -15.62
N GLU A 225 13.99 -4.17 -15.58
CA GLU A 225 14.75 -3.97 -16.81
C GLU A 225 15.11 -5.37 -17.35
N GLU A 226 14.15 -5.96 -18.06
CA GLU A 226 14.09 -7.30 -18.64
C GLU A 226 14.62 -7.23 -20.07
N ASP A 227 14.81 -6.01 -20.58
CA ASP A 227 15.12 -5.73 -21.97
C ASP A 227 16.63 -5.66 -22.26
N ASP A 228 17.53 -5.68 -21.25
CA ASP A 228 18.98 -5.48 -21.50
C ASP A 228 19.93 -6.56 -20.94
N LYS A 229 19.47 -7.57 -20.19
CA LYS A 229 20.35 -8.69 -19.76
C LYS A 229 20.33 -9.83 -20.79
N PRO A 230 21.48 -10.38 -21.22
CA PRO A 230 21.51 -11.49 -22.16
C PRO A 230 20.75 -12.70 -21.59
N LYS A 231 19.77 -13.19 -22.35
CA LYS A 231 18.95 -14.36 -21.98
C LYS A 231 19.83 -15.60 -21.91
N SER A 232 20.04 -16.14 -20.71
CA SER A 232 20.69 -17.43 -20.53
C SER A 232 19.68 -18.57 -20.78
N TRP A 233 20.15 -19.72 -21.23
CA TRP A 233 19.26 -20.89 -21.40
C TRP A 233 18.63 -21.33 -20.09
N LEU A 234 19.30 -21.10 -18.95
CA LEU A 234 18.75 -21.42 -17.62
C LEU A 234 17.55 -20.53 -17.29
N ARG A 235 17.59 -19.26 -17.69
CA ARG A 235 16.46 -18.34 -17.55
C ARG A 235 15.26 -18.80 -18.37
N ASP A 236 15.48 -19.34 -19.57
CA ASP A 236 14.40 -19.91 -20.39
C ASP A 236 13.77 -21.15 -19.73
N GLU A 237 14.57 -22.05 -19.16
CA GLU A 237 14.04 -23.20 -18.42
C GLU A 237 13.29 -22.79 -17.15
N TYR A 238 13.78 -21.77 -16.44
CA TYR A 238 13.04 -21.16 -15.33
C TYR A 238 11.69 -20.60 -15.78
N ILE A 239 11.62 -19.86 -16.90
CA ILE A 239 10.36 -19.35 -17.44
C ILE A 239 9.41 -20.50 -17.81
N LYS A 240 9.91 -21.54 -18.49
CA LYS A 240 9.12 -22.75 -18.80
C LYS A 240 8.59 -23.43 -17.54
N SER A 241 9.38 -23.49 -16.47
CA SER A 241 8.91 -24.07 -15.20
C SER A 241 7.73 -23.29 -14.60
N ARG A 242 7.72 -21.97 -14.77
CA ARG A 242 6.60 -21.11 -14.32
C ARG A 242 5.37 -21.25 -15.19
N GLU A 243 5.55 -21.43 -16.50
CA GLU A 243 4.44 -21.73 -17.42
C GLU A 243 3.87 -23.14 -17.19
N ALA A 244 4.71 -24.07 -16.76
CA ALA A 244 4.33 -25.43 -16.41
C ALA A 244 3.85 -25.58 -14.97
N TYR A 245 3.78 -24.49 -14.20
CA TYR A 245 3.26 -24.49 -12.84
C TYR A 245 1.78 -24.90 -12.86
N ASP A 246 1.46 -25.91 -12.06
CA ASP A 246 0.11 -26.38 -11.83
C ASP A 246 -0.20 -26.21 -10.33
N PRO A 247 -1.24 -25.44 -9.95
CA PRO A 247 -1.63 -25.23 -8.56
C PRO A 247 -1.92 -26.52 -7.78
N LEU A 248 -2.18 -27.64 -8.47
CA LEU A 248 -2.45 -28.94 -7.88
C LEU A 248 -1.22 -29.85 -7.79
N SER A 249 -0.19 -29.60 -8.59
CA SER A 249 1.04 -30.40 -8.60
C SER A 249 2.22 -29.62 -9.18
N ASP A 250 3.22 -29.39 -8.33
CA ASP A 250 4.49 -28.81 -8.75
C ASP A 250 5.36 -29.79 -9.59
N ASP A 251 4.93 -31.03 -9.84
CA ASP A 251 5.82 -32.10 -10.34
C ASP A 251 6.45 -31.77 -11.70
N LYS A 252 5.70 -31.12 -12.61
CA LYS A 252 6.22 -30.69 -13.91
C LYS A 252 7.25 -29.56 -13.77
N ALA A 253 6.95 -28.56 -12.94
CA ALA A 253 7.85 -27.45 -12.68
C ALA A 253 9.14 -27.92 -12.00
N ILE A 254 9.01 -28.83 -11.03
CA ILE A 254 10.13 -29.49 -10.35
C ILE A 254 10.99 -30.24 -11.35
N ALA A 255 10.41 -31.08 -12.21
CA ALA A 255 11.17 -31.86 -13.19
C ALA A 255 11.98 -30.96 -14.16
N ILE A 256 11.40 -29.85 -14.62
CA ILE A 256 12.08 -28.87 -15.46
C ILE A 256 13.26 -28.23 -14.70
N LEU A 257 13.01 -27.73 -13.49
CA LEU A 257 14.02 -27.04 -12.68
C LEU A 257 15.15 -27.98 -12.25
N GLU A 258 14.86 -29.20 -11.82
CA GLU A 258 15.87 -30.19 -11.45
C GLU A 258 16.76 -30.55 -12.64
N ALA A 259 16.17 -30.77 -13.82
CA ALA A 259 16.94 -31.04 -15.03
C ALA A 259 17.83 -29.85 -15.41
N ALA A 260 17.31 -28.63 -15.32
CA ALA A 260 18.05 -27.41 -15.62
C ALA A 260 19.21 -27.16 -14.64
N ILE A 261 18.98 -27.32 -13.33
CA ILE A 261 20.01 -27.17 -12.29
C ILE A 261 21.08 -28.26 -12.40
N THR A 262 20.68 -29.50 -12.69
CA THR A 262 21.63 -30.61 -12.90
C THR A 262 22.53 -30.35 -14.10
N LYS A 263 21.95 -29.87 -15.22
CA LYS A 263 22.73 -29.46 -16.40
C LYS A 263 23.69 -28.32 -16.08
N TYR A 264 23.24 -27.32 -15.32
CA TYR A 264 24.09 -26.21 -14.88
C TYR A 264 25.29 -26.71 -14.04
N ASP A 265 25.05 -27.65 -13.12
CA ASP A 265 26.10 -28.20 -12.25
C ASP A 265 27.15 -28.97 -13.04
N HIS A 266 26.73 -29.75 -14.05
CA HIS A 266 27.64 -30.42 -14.97
C HIS A 266 28.46 -29.43 -15.81
N GLU A 267 27.84 -28.39 -16.35
CA GLU A 267 28.55 -27.39 -17.17
C GLU A 267 29.56 -26.58 -16.36
N THR A 268 29.25 -26.28 -15.09
CA THR A 268 30.16 -25.58 -14.16
C THR A 268 31.42 -26.38 -13.86
N LEU A 269 31.31 -27.71 -13.70
CA LEU A 269 32.45 -28.61 -13.51
C LEU A 269 33.38 -28.67 -14.73
N THR A 270 32.91 -28.26 -15.91
CA THR A 270 33.68 -28.25 -17.15
C THR A 270 34.31 -26.88 -17.49
N GLU A 271 34.29 -25.91 -16.55
CA GLU A 271 34.81 -24.53 -16.70
C GLU A 271 34.23 -23.72 -17.87
N LYS A 272 33.12 -24.17 -18.48
CA LYS A 272 32.49 -23.51 -19.64
C LYS A 272 31.38 -22.51 -19.28
N ASN A 273 31.10 -22.32 -18.00
CA ASN A 273 29.83 -21.74 -17.59
C ASN A 273 29.89 -20.21 -17.41
N CYS A 274 29.35 -19.48 -18.40
CA CYS A 274 29.18 -18.01 -18.36
C CYS A 274 27.78 -17.58 -17.86
N ILE A 275 26.99 -18.49 -17.30
CA ILE A 275 25.61 -18.19 -16.86
C ILE A 275 25.64 -17.32 -15.59
N PRO A 276 24.83 -16.24 -15.53
CA PRO A 276 24.74 -15.38 -14.35
C PRO A 276 24.30 -16.15 -13.09
N LYS A 277 24.96 -15.88 -11.96
CA LYS A 277 24.58 -16.45 -10.65
C LYS A 277 23.13 -16.12 -10.26
N ASP A 278 22.61 -14.98 -10.73
CA ASP A 278 21.23 -14.53 -10.50
C ASP A 278 20.19 -15.48 -11.10
N ASP A 279 20.46 -16.06 -12.28
CA ASP A 279 19.53 -16.98 -12.94
C ASP A 279 19.50 -18.32 -12.19
N LEU A 280 20.65 -18.78 -11.69
CA LEU A 280 20.72 -19.96 -10.82
C LEU A 280 20.01 -19.73 -9.49
N PHE A 281 20.16 -18.54 -8.90
CA PHE A 281 19.46 -18.17 -7.67
C PHE A 281 17.94 -18.27 -7.86
N CYS A 282 17.40 -17.68 -8.94
CA CYS A 282 15.96 -17.73 -9.24
C CYS A 282 15.45 -19.17 -9.40
N ALA A 283 16.19 -20.02 -10.13
CA ALA A 283 15.83 -21.42 -10.34
C ALA A 283 15.84 -22.23 -9.03
N LEU A 284 16.86 -22.05 -8.18
CA LEU A 284 16.98 -22.74 -6.90
C LEU A 284 15.90 -22.30 -5.90
N SER A 285 15.66 -20.99 -5.76
CA SER A 285 14.63 -20.42 -4.87
C SER A 285 13.25 -20.93 -5.27
N THR A 286 12.93 -20.94 -6.56
CA THR A 286 11.65 -21.45 -7.07
C THR A 286 11.50 -22.95 -6.81
N LEU A 287 12.55 -23.75 -7.04
CA LEU A 287 12.51 -25.18 -6.76
C LEU A 287 12.34 -25.46 -5.26
N ALA A 288 12.96 -24.66 -4.38
CA ALA A 288 12.77 -24.75 -2.94
C ALA A 288 11.30 -24.49 -2.56
N ASP A 289 10.69 -23.44 -3.10
CA ASP A 289 9.28 -23.12 -2.85
C ASP A 289 8.32 -24.21 -3.36
N CYS A 290 8.62 -24.86 -4.50
CA CYS A 290 7.89 -26.04 -4.95
C CYS A 290 7.98 -27.18 -3.93
N TYR A 291 9.18 -27.42 -3.39
CA TYR A 291 9.37 -28.45 -2.38
C TYR A 291 8.68 -28.17 -1.05
N ASP A 292 8.61 -26.90 -0.62
CA ASP A 292 7.83 -26.48 0.55
C ASP A 292 6.34 -26.79 0.40
N ARG A 293 5.76 -26.47 -0.77
CA ARG A 293 4.35 -26.78 -1.04
C ARG A 293 4.06 -28.28 -0.98
N GLN A 294 5.04 -29.10 -1.39
CA GLN A 294 4.99 -30.56 -1.24
C GLN A 294 5.40 -31.07 0.16
N LYS A 295 5.68 -30.18 1.12
CA LYS A 295 6.17 -30.50 2.47
C LYS A 295 7.48 -31.29 2.49
N GLN A 296 8.28 -31.18 1.43
CA GLN A 296 9.61 -31.79 1.33
C GLN A 296 10.69 -30.83 1.86
N PHE A 297 10.53 -30.37 3.11
CA PHE A 297 11.35 -29.32 3.74
C PHE A 297 12.85 -29.65 3.79
N ALA A 298 13.23 -30.94 3.83
CA ALA A 298 14.63 -31.35 3.80
C ALA A 298 15.32 -31.01 2.47
N LYS A 299 14.60 -31.17 1.34
CA LYS A 299 15.11 -30.80 0.01
C LYS A 299 15.15 -29.28 -0.14
N SER A 300 14.07 -28.62 0.26
CA SER A 300 13.97 -27.15 0.26
C SER A 300 15.11 -26.49 1.03
N LYS A 301 15.34 -26.93 2.28
CA LYS A 301 16.46 -26.49 3.12
C LYS A 301 17.80 -26.58 2.39
N GLY A 302 18.08 -27.70 1.73
CA GLY A 302 19.31 -27.92 0.98
C GLY A 302 19.49 -26.90 -0.17
N LEU A 303 18.40 -26.58 -0.86
CA LEU A 303 18.38 -25.60 -1.95
C LEU A 303 18.53 -24.17 -1.42
N ARG A 304 17.86 -23.80 -0.31
CA ARG A 304 17.97 -22.46 0.28
C ARG A 304 19.37 -22.18 0.84
N LEU A 305 20.00 -23.16 1.48
CA LEU A 305 21.41 -23.08 1.87
C LEU A 305 22.32 -22.87 0.66
N ARG A 306 21.94 -23.38 -0.52
CA ARG A 306 22.66 -23.14 -1.78
C ARG A 306 22.37 -21.73 -2.31
N CYS A 307 21.13 -21.24 -2.26
CA CYS A 307 20.77 -19.85 -2.60
C CYS A 307 21.60 -18.85 -1.80
N LEU A 308 21.68 -19.02 -0.47
CA LEU A 308 22.39 -18.11 0.44
C LEU A 308 23.92 -18.10 0.23
N LYS A 309 24.49 -19.13 -0.40
CA LYS A 309 25.91 -19.13 -0.83
C LYS A 309 26.14 -18.31 -2.09
N LEU A 310 25.11 -18.11 -2.92
CA LEU A 310 25.18 -17.29 -4.13
C LEU A 310 25.01 -15.82 -3.77
N THR A 311 23.90 -15.52 -3.09
CA THR A 311 23.49 -14.17 -2.73
C THR A 311 22.73 -14.20 -1.41
N TYR A 312 23.04 -13.25 -0.53
CA TYR A 312 22.32 -13.08 0.72
C TYR A 312 20.98 -12.38 0.47
N GLN A 313 19.88 -12.96 0.98
CA GLN A 313 18.55 -12.32 1.01
C GLN A 313 17.82 -12.68 2.31
N ASP A 314 17.28 -11.69 3.02
CA ASP A 314 16.57 -11.89 4.28
C ASP A 314 15.33 -12.79 4.14
N THR A 315 14.67 -12.75 2.98
CA THR A 315 13.54 -13.62 2.65
C THR A 315 13.93 -15.09 2.54
N GLU A 316 15.13 -15.40 2.03
CA GLU A 316 15.63 -16.78 1.97
C GLU A 316 16.04 -17.29 3.35
N ASP A 317 16.63 -16.43 4.19
CA ASP A 317 16.89 -16.73 5.60
C ASP A 317 15.58 -17.04 6.35
N LEU A 318 14.52 -16.25 6.12
CA LEU A 318 13.21 -16.47 6.73
C LEU A 318 12.64 -17.83 6.36
N ARG A 319 12.61 -18.12 5.06
CA ARG A 319 12.10 -19.40 4.55
C ARG A 319 12.93 -20.59 5.01
N LEU A 320 14.25 -20.44 5.09
CA LEU A 320 15.14 -21.44 5.68
C LEU A 320 14.83 -21.68 7.16
N ALA A 321 14.49 -20.63 7.92
CA ALA A 321 14.07 -20.78 9.30
C ALA A 321 12.75 -21.56 9.43
N ASP A 322 11.80 -21.32 8.52
CA ASP A 322 10.54 -22.09 8.43
C ASP A 322 10.83 -23.57 8.17
N ASP A 323 11.72 -23.90 7.23
CA ASP A 323 12.15 -25.29 6.97
C ASP A 323 12.75 -25.95 8.21
N TYR A 324 13.65 -25.24 8.92
CA TYR A 324 14.22 -25.75 10.16
C TYR A 324 13.14 -26.00 11.21
N ALA A 325 12.14 -25.12 11.32
CA ALA A 325 11.05 -25.25 12.29
C ALA A 325 10.15 -26.46 11.98
N GLU A 326 9.83 -26.68 10.71
CA GLU A 326 9.03 -27.83 10.24
C GLU A 326 9.79 -29.17 10.39
N LEU A 327 11.10 -29.17 10.21
CA LEU A 327 11.96 -30.33 10.48
C LEU A 327 12.20 -30.60 11.98
N GLY A 328 11.70 -29.74 12.87
CA GLY A 328 11.88 -29.86 14.31
C GLY A 328 13.25 -29.41 14.82
N GLU A 329 14.08 -28.82 13.97
CA GLU A 329 15.38 -28.23 14.31
C GLU A 329 15.22 -26.83 14.92
N LEU A 330 14.43 -26.74 16.00
CA LEU A 330 13.94 -25.47 16.57
C LEU A 330 15.06 -24.52 17.01
N SER A 331 16.21 -25.05 17.45
CA SER A 331 17.36 -24.23 17.86
C SER A 331 17.99 -23.47 16.70
N SER A 332 18.00 -24.06 15.50
CA SER A 332 18.51 -23.42 14.27
C SER A 332 17.51 -22.38 13.78
N ALA A 333 16.22 -22.74 13.73
CA ALA A 333 15.14 -21.83 13.36
C ALA A 333 15.10 -20.60 14.27
N ARG A 334 15.12 -20.80 15.60
CA ARG A 334 15.08 -19.71 16.59
C ARG A 334 16.21 -18.70 16.39
N LYS A 335 17.44 -19.15 16.14
CA LYS A 335 18.58 -18.24 15.90
C LYS A 335 18.37 -17.35 14.68
N ILE A 336 17.84 -17.92 13.59
CA ILE A 336 17.59 -17.15 12.36
C ILE A 336 16.42 -16.20 12.59
N TYR A 337 15.32 -16.64 13.21
CA TYR A 337 14.22 -15.74 13.53
C TYR A 337 14.61 -14.61 14.48
N GLU A 338 15.45 -14.84 15.50
CA GLU A 338 15.95 -13.79 16.39
C GLU A 338 16.76 -12.74 15.63
N LYS A 339 17.60 -13.18 14.68
CA LYS A 339 18.34 -12.29 13.77
C LYS A 339 17.38 -11.47 12.91
N LEU A 340 16.38 -12.09 12.29
CA LEU A 340 15.42 -11.43 11.40
C LEU A 340 14.49 -10.48 12.16
N ALA A 341 14.08 -10.82 13.39
CA ALA A 341 13.25 -9.98 14.24
C ALA A 341 13.96 -8.69 14.69
N ALA A 342 15.29 -8.67 14.65
CA ALA A 342 16.10 -7.49 14.92
C ALA A 342 16.24 -6.55 13.70
N LEU A 343 15.85 -6.99 12.51
CA LEU A 343 15.90 -6.18 11.29
C LEU A 343 14.80 -5.10 11.29
N ASN A 344 14.96 -4.14 10.37
CA ASN A 344 13.97 -3.10 10.08
C ASN A 344 13.00 -3.49 8.96
N ASP A 345 13.28 -4.56 8.20
CA ASP A 345 12.38 -5.08 7.17
C ASP A 345 11.08 -5.58 7.80
N VAL A 346 9.95 -4.97 7.42
CA VAL A 346 8.66 -5.19 8.08
C VAL A 346 8.18 -6.62 7.90
N TYR A 347 8.35 -7.15 6.68
CA TYR A 347 7.92 -8.49 6.30
C TYR A 347 8.67 -9.57 7.09
N CYS A 348 10.00 -9.59 6.98
CA CYS A 348 10.86 -10.57 7.63
C CYS A 348 10.76 -10.48 9.15
N LYS A 349 10.73 -9.25 9.69
CA LYS A 349 10.57 -9.03 11.13
C LYS A 349 9.25 -9.59 11.65
N GLY A 350 8.13 -9.26 10.99
CA GLY A 350 6.81 -9.68 11.44
C GLY A 350 6.63 -11.19 11.37
N HIS A 351 7.05 -11.82 10.27
CA HIS A 351 7.01 -13.27 10.11
C HIS A 351 7.98 -14.00 11.06
N ALA A 352 9.18 -13.46 11.27
CA ALA A 352 10.11 -14.03 12.25
C ALA A 352 9.55 -13.98 13.68
N LEU A 353 8.82 -12.92 14.04
CA LEU A 353 8.13 -12.84 15.33
C LEU A 353 7.01 -13.89 15.44
N ILE A 354 6.27 -14.17 14.36
CA ILE A 354 5.29 -15.28 14.32
C ILE A 354 6.00 -16.63 14.53
N GLY A 355 7.14 -16.84 13.86
CA GLY A 355 7.97 -18.04 14.02
C GLY A 355 8.47 -18.23 15.45
N LEU A 356 8.99 -17.16 16.09
CA LEU A 356 9.38 -17.19 17.51
C LEU A 356 8.22 -17.47 18.44
N GLY A 357 7.05 -16.88 18.19
CA GLY A 357 5.83 -17.17 18.94
C GLY A 357 5.44 -18.64 18.87
N THR A 358 5.52 -19.23 17.69
CA THR A 358 5.21 -20.66 17.44
C THR A 358 6.22 -21.58 18.14
N ILE A 359 7.51 -21.23 18.12
CA ILE A 359 8.55 -21.99 18.84
C ILE A 359 8.32 -21.89 20.36
N ALA A 360 8.04 -20.70 20.88
CA ALA A 360 7.74 -20.49 22.29
C ALA A 360 6.49 -21.27 22.74
N GLU A 361 5.44 -21.32 21.92
CA GLU A 361 4.24 -22.13 22.16
C GLU A 361 4.58 -23.63 22.24
N LYS A 362 5.35 -24.16 21.27
CA LYS A 362 5.82 -25.56 21.29
C LYS A 362 6.65 -25.88 22.53
N GLN A 363 7.36 -24.89 23.08
CA GLN A 363 8.15 -25.00 24.31
C GLN A 363 7.36 -24.73 25.60
N ARG A 364 6.04 -24.46 25.50
CA ARG A 364 5.14 -24.12 26.60
C ARG A 364 5.52 -22.82 27.32
N GLU A 365 6.17 -21.90 26.63
CA GLU A 365 6.55 -20.57 27.11
C GLU A 365 5.42 -19.56 26.82
N SER A 366 4.24 -19.78 27.42
CA SER A 366 2.99 -19.05 27.11
C SER A 366 3.16 -17.51 27.10
N VAL A 367 3.84 -16.95 28.10
CA VAL A 367 4.08 -15.49 28.19
C VAL A 367 4.94 -14.96 27.04
N GLN A 368 5.96 -15.72 26.62
CA GLN A 368 6.81 -15.29 25.50
C GLN A 368 6.08 -15.43 24.17
N ALA A 369 5.33 -16.53 23.98
CA ALA A 369 4.53 -16.75 22.78
C ALA A 369 3.54 -15.61 22.54
N GLU A 370 2.78 -15.24 23.57
CA GLU A 370 1.86 -14.10 23.52
C GLU A 370 2.58 -12.80 23.16
N ALA A 371 3.70 -12.51 23.82
CA ALA A 371 4.48 -11.30 23.56
C ALA A 371 4.99 -11.24 22.11
N PHE A 372 5.42 -12.36 21.54
CA PHE A 372 5.87 -12.43 20.15
C PHE A 372 4.72 -12.22 19.17
N PHE A 373 3.58 -12.88 19.34
CA PHE A 373 2.41 -12.70 18.47
C PHE A 373 1.84 -11.27 18.56
N GLN A 374 1.78 -10.69 19.77
CA GLN A 374 1.37 -9.29 19.94
C GLN A 374 2.34 -8.33 19.25
N LYS A 375 3.66 -8.56 19.34
CA LYS A 375 4.65 -7.76 18.61
C LYS A 375 4.53 -7.92 17.10
N ALA A 376 4.30 -9.13 16.58
CA ALA A 376 4.09 -9.37 15.15
C ALA A 376 2.87 -8.58 14.63
N LYS A 377 1.73 -8.71 15.33
CA LYS A 377 0.52 -7.92 15.04
C LYS A 377 0.82 -6.43 15.10
N GLN A 378 1.54 -5.97 16.12
CA GLN A 378 1.92 -4.56 16.23
C GLN A 378 2.75 -4.13 15.03
N VAL A 379 3.79 -4.89 14.63
CA VAL A 379 4.65 -4.59 13.47
C VAL A 379 3.81 -4.46 12.20
N PHE A 380 2.98 -5.44 11.87
CA PHE A 380 2.20 -5.39 10.64
C PHE A 380 1.12 -4.31 10.65
N VAL A 381 0.30 -4.24 11.71
CA VAL A 381 -0.79 -3.25 11.80
C VAL A 381 -0.26 -1.82 11.80
N SER A 382 0.90 -1.60 12.40
CA SER A 382 1.51 -0.27 12.54
C SER A 382 2.16 0.22 11.25
N ASN A 383 2.80 -0.67 10.48
CA ASN A 383 3.57 -0.30 9.30
C ASN A 383 2.77 -0.45 8.01
N LEU A 384 1.98 -1.52 7.89
CA LEU A 384 1.18 -1.81 6.70
C LEU A 384 -0.24 -1.25 6.86
N GLY A 385 -0.77 -1.24 8.08
CA GLY A 385 -2.18 -0.96 8.32
C GLY A 385 -3.01 -2.25 8.38
N ARG A 386 -4.24 -2.16 8.85
CA ARG A 386 -5.06 -3.35 9.18
C ARG A 386 -5.63 -4.10 7.98
N ASP A 387 -5.54 -3.54 6.78
CA ASP A 387 -6.16 -4.13 5.58
C ASP A 387 -5.27 -5.13 4.85
N PHE A 388 -4.02 -5.26 5.30
CA PHE A 388 -3.02 -6.11 4.68
C PHE A 388 -3.12 -7.56 5.15
N PRO A 389 -2.85 -8.55 4.26
CA PRO A 389 -2.86 -9.97 4.58
C PRO A 389 -1.98 -10.33 5.79
N ASP A 390 -0.79 -9.72 5.93
CA ASP A 390 0.11 -10.03 7.04
C ASP A 390 -0.41 -9.51 8.39
N SER A 391 -1.05 -8.33 8.39
CA SER A 391 -1.73 -7.77 9.59
C SER A 391 -2.85 -8.69 10.06
N SER A 392 -3.60 -9.17 9.08
CA SER A 392 -4.56 -10.23 9.21
C SER A 392 -3.90 -11.46 9.86
N GLU A 393 -2.92 -12.07 9.21
CA GLU A 393 -2.32 -13.32 9.64
C GLU A 393 -1.86 -13.25 11.10
N ALA A 394 -1.16 -12.18 11.49
CA ALA A 394 -0.72 -12.01 12.87
C ALA A 394 -1.89 -11.92 13.88
N CYS A 395 -3.03 -11.33 13.50
CA CYS A 395 -4.24 -11.37 14.30
C CYS A 395 -4.81 -12.80 14.44
N VAL A 396 -4.80 -13.60 13.37
CA VAL A 396 -5.23 -15.01 13.42
C VAL A 396 -4.31 -15.80 14.34
N ARG A 397 -2.99 -15.69 14.18
CA ARG A 397 -2.00 -16.41 15.00
C ARG A 397 -2.16 -16.14 16.49
N LEU A 398 -2.36 -14.86 16.85
CA LEU A 398 -2.63 -14.49 18.24
C LEU A 398 -3.96 -15.07 18.75
N ALA A 399 -5.00 -15.13 17.91
CA ALA A 399 -6.27 -15.73 18.28
C ALA A 399 -6.18 -17.26 18.43
N GLU A 400 -5.49 -17.95 17.51
CA GLU A 400 -5.21 -19.39 17.57
C GLU A 400 -4.49 -19.74 18.87
N PHE A 401 -3.47 -18.95 19.23
CA PHE A 401 -2.76 -19.07 20.50
C PHE A 401 -3.71 -18.93 21.71
N TYR A 402 -4.58 -17.91 21.73
CA TYR A 402 -5.57 -17.78 22.80
C TYR A 402 -6.58 -18.93 22.85
N ILE A 403 -6.98 -19.49 21.71
CA ILE A 403 -7.85 -20.67 21.65
C ILE A 403 -7.14 -21.88 22.26
N ALA A 404 -5.86 -22.10 21.93
CA ALA A 404 -5.04 -23.18 22.48
C ALA A 404 -4.88 -23.07 24.01
N GLU A 405 -4.71 -21.84 24.51
CA GLU A 405 -4.64 -21.52 25.95
C GLU A 405 -6.03 -21.47 26.63
N LYS A 406 -7.11 -21.80 25.91
CA LYS A 406 -8.51 -21.74 26.38
C LYS A 406 -8.99 -20.34 26.82
N ARG A 407 -8.31 -19.29 26.38
CA ARG A 407 -8.63 -17.87 26.58
C ARG A 407 -9.64 -17.39 25.53
N TYR A 408 -10.78 -18.07 25.44
CA TYR A 408 -11.73 -17.89 24.33
C TYR A 408 -12.30 -16.47 24.23
N SER A 409 -12.52 -15.79 25.35
CA SER A 409 -13.06 -14.41 25.36
C SER A 409 -12.10 -13.41 24.70
N GLU A 410 -10.80 -13.62 24.82
CA GLU A 410 -9.79 -12.76 24.21
C GLU A 410 -9.65 -13.04 22.72
N ALA A 411 -9.67 -14.32 22.32
CA ALA A 411 -9.72 -14.72 20.92
C ALA A 411 -10.97 -14.14 20.21
N GLU A 412 -12.14 -14.29 20.83
CA GLU A 412 -13.40 -13.75 20.30
C GLU A 412 -13.35 -12.22 20.19
N GLY A 413 -12.90 -11.53 21.24
CA GLY A 413 -12.76 -10.08 21.24
C GLY A 413 -11.83 -9.57 20.12
N LEU A 414 -10.67 -10.22 19.95
CA LEU A 414 -9.70 -9.90 18.91
C LEU A 414 -10.28 -10.06 17.51
N LEU A 415 -10.92 -11.20 17.22
CA LEU A 415 -11.42 -11.50 15.88
C LEU A 415 -12.69 -10.72 15.53
N LEU A 416 -13.58 -10.46 16.51
CA LEU A 416 -14.76 -9.61 16.29
C LEU A 416 -14.38 -8.15 16.08
N GLN A 417 -13.34 -7.66 16.77
CA GLN A 417 -12.83 -6.31 16.50
C GLN A 417 -12.32 -6.21 15.06
N GLU A 418 -11.52 -7.18 14.60
CA GLU A 418 -11.02 -7.20 13.22
C GLU A 418 -12.17 -7.24 12.21
N THR A 419 -13.24 -7.99 12.49
CA THR A 419 -14.44 -8.05 11.64
C THR A 419 -15.15 -6.70 11.57
N ARG A 420 -15.39 -6.04 12.72
CA ARG A 420 -16.05 -4.73 12.78
C ARG A 420 -15.24 -3.65 12.09
N ASP A 421 -13.94 -3.61 12.35
CA ASP A 421 -13.04 -2.62 11.75
C ASP A 421 -13.06 -2.74 10.21
N ARG A 422 -13.22 -3.94 9.65
CA ARG A 422 -13.34 -4.18 8.20
C ARG A 422 -14.71 -3.79 7.65
N ASP A 423 -15.79 -4.14 8.36
CA ASP A 423 -17.15 -3.75 7.99
C ASP A 423 -17.32 -2.22 7.96
N ASP A 424 -16.80 -1.52 8.97
CA ASP A 424 -16.84 -0.06 9.09
C ASP A 424 -16.07 0.64 7.95
N ARG A 425 -15.03 0.00 7.43
CA ARG A 425 -14.25 0.50 6.28
C ARG A 425 -14.86 0.14 4.93
N GLY A 426 -16.06 -0.43 4.91
CA GLY A 426 -16.75 -0.80 3.67
C GLY A 426 -16.04 -1.91 2.90
N ILE A 427 -15.12 -2.63 3.55
CA ILE A 427 -14.50 -3.85 3.02
C ILE A 427 -15.57 -4.93 3.13
N LYS A 428 -16.55 -4.87 2.23
CA LYS A 428 -17.61 -5.86 2.16
C LYS A 428 -16.93 -7.23 2.05
N SER A 429 -17.46 -8.19 2.80
CA SER A 429 -17.18 -9.62 2.72
C SER A 429 -17.24 -10.22 1.28
N SER A 430 -17.60 -9.41 0.28
CA SER A 430 -17.81 -9.78 -1.12
C SER A 430 -16.95 -9.01 -2.14
N VAL A 431 -16.10 -8.03 -1.79
CA VAL A 431 -15.42 -7.16 -2.79
C VAL A 431 -13.94 -6.82 -2.47
N GLY A 432 -13.35 -7.36 -1.41
CA GLY A 432 -11.91 -7.18 -1.11
C GLY A 432 -11.04 -8.30 -1.70
N PRO A 433 -9.80 -8.04 -2.19
CA PRO A 433 -8.95 -9.03 -2.83
C PRO A 433 -8.21 -9.99 -1.87
N TRP A 434 -8.55 -10.04 -0.57
CA TRP A 434 -7.73 -10.72 0.46
C TRP A 434 -8.57 -11.30 1.61
N PRO A 435 -8.01 -12.19 2.45
CA PRO A 435 -8.71 -13.41 2.78
C PRO A 435 -9.56 -13.21 4.04
N ILE A 436 -10.80 -12.83 3.75
CA ILE A 436 -11.94 -12.88 4.66
C ILE A 436 -12.16 -14.29 5.30
N PRO A 437 -11.74 -15.44 4.72
CA PRO A 437 -11.97 -16.74 5.33
C PRO A 437 -11.23 -17.01 6.63
N GLU A 438 -9.92 -16.73 6.78
CA GLU A 438 -9.17 -17.28 7.92
C GLU A 438 -9.62 -16.69 9.26
N PHE A 439 -9.98 -15.40 9.34
CA PHE A 439 -10.57 -14.81 10.56
C PHE A 439 -11.91 -15.43 10.92
N LEU A 440 -12.76 -15.65 9.92
CA LEU A 440 -14.08 -16.24 10.12
C LEU A 440 -13.95 -17.72 10.51
N LEU A 441 -12.97 -18.42 9.95
CA LEU A 441 -12.65 -19.79 10.34
C LEU A 441 -12.05 -19.84 11.75
N ALA A 442 -11.17 -18.92 12.14
CA ALA A 442 -10.68 -18.81 13.51
C ALA A 442 -11.80 -18.45 14.50
N LEU A 443 -12.76 -17.60 14.12
CA LEU A 443 -13.96 -17.33 14.91
C LEU A 443 -14.80 -18.59 15.08
N SER A 444 -14.92 -19.38 14.01
CA SER A 444 -15.64 -20.64 14.07
C SER A 444 -14.95 -21.66 14.98
N ASP A 445 -13.62 -21.76 14.93
CA ASP A 445 -12.83 -22.63 15.79
C ASP A 445 -12.94 -22.17 17.27
N CYS A 446 -12.96 -20.86 17.52
CA CYS A 446 -13.20 -20.29 18.85
C CYS A 446 -14.59 -20.68 19.39
N TYR A 447 -15.67 -20.46 18.64
CA TYR A 447 -17.01 -20.83 19.07
C TYR A 447 -17.20 -22.34 19.19
N PHE A 448 -16.54 -23.12 18.32
CA PHE A 448 -16.54 -24.57 18.41
C PHE A 448 -15.92 -25.03 19.73
N ALA A 449 -14.76 -24.47 20.10
CA ALA A 449 -14.07 -24.79 21.36
C ALA A 449 -14.89 -24.38 22.60
N GLN A 450 -15.74 -23.35 22.49
CA GLN A 450 -16.71 -22.96 23.51
C GLN A 450 -17.97 -23.86 23.55
N GLY A 451 -18.13 -24.80 22.62
CA GLY A 451 -19.34 -25.62 22.48
C GLY A 451 -20.53 -24.92 21.80
N ASN A 452 -20.33 -23.72 21.25
CA ASN A 452 -21.36 -22.98 20.53
C ASN A 452 -21.35 -23.35 19.04
N TYR A 453 -21.86 -24.55 18.74
CA TYR A 453 -21.86 -25.10 17.39
C TYR A 453 -22.66 -24.29 16.38
N GLU A 454 -23.75 -23.64 16.80
CA GLU A 454 -24.60 -22.83 15.93
C GLU A 454 -23.86 -21.59 15.41
N LYS A 455 -23.16 -20.87 16.30
CA LYS A 455 -22.33 -19.72 15.89
C LYS A 455 -21.14 -20.17 15.04
N ALA A 456 -20.47 -21.27 15.42
CA ALA A 456 -19.36 -21.81 14.66
C ALA A 456 -19.77 -22.13 13.21
N GLU A 457 -20.86 -22.86 13.03
CA GLU A 457 -21.42 -23.19 11.71
C GLU A 457 -21.78 -21.95 10.89
N ARG A 458 -22.35 -20.92 11.54
CA ARG A 458 -22.68 -19.65 10.87
C ARG A 458 -21.42 -18.97 10.30
N PHE A 459 -20.33 -18.92 11.05
CA PHE A 459 -19.09 -18.28 10.59
C PHE A 459 -18.38 -19.07 9.50
N ILE A 460 -18.39 -20.42 9.56
CA ILE A 460 -17.88 -21.25 8.44
C ILE A 460 -18.68 -21.01 7.17
N LYS A 461 -20.02 -20.97 7.26
CA LYS A 461 -20.89 -20.64 6.12
C LYS A 461 -20.68 -19.23 5.60
N GLN A 462 -20.29 -18.28 6.46
CA GLN A 462 -19.92 -16.93 6.04
C GLN A 462 -18.57 -16.95 5.29
N ALA A 463 -17.58 -17.71 5.77
CA ALA A 463 -16.31 -17.90 5.08
C ALA A 463 -16.50 -18.50 3.67
N MET A 464 -17.41 -19.47 3.52
CA MET A 464 -17.78 -20.06 2.22
C MET A 464 -18.43 -19.09 1.23
N ARG A 465 -19.00 -17.97 1.71
CA ARG A 465 -19.59 -16.95 0.82
C ARG A 465 -18.51 -16.04 0.20
N GLY A 466 -17.25 -16.17 0.63
CA GLY A 466 -16.11 -15.56 -0.04
C GLY A 466 -15.94 -16.08 -1.46
N GLN A 467 -15.51 -15.22 -2.40
CA GLN A 467 -15.56 -15.53 -3.83
C GLN A 467 -14.31 -16.23 -4.39
N SER A 468 -13.22 -16.35 -3.62
CA SER A 468 -12.02 -17.04 -4.12
C SER A 468 -12.19 -18.57 -4.08
N PRO A 469 -11.85 -19.31 -5.16
CA PRO A 469 -11.86 -20.77 -5.17
C PRO A 469 -11.03 -21.43 -4.05
N SER A 470 -9.88 -20.85 -3.70
CA SER A 470 -9.01 -21.36 -2.62
C SER A 470 -9.64 -21.20 -1.24
N ALA A 471 -10.19 -20.01 -0.99
CA ALA A 471 -10.97 -19.66 0.20
C ALA A 471 -12.16 -20.60 0.39
N LEU A 472 -12.90 -20.87 -0.69
CA LEU A 472 -14.02 -21.79 -0.68
C LEU A 472 -13.56 -23.21 -0.33
N THR A 473 -12.46 -23.67 -0.91
CA THR A 473 -11.90 -25.01 -0.64
C THR A 473 -11.53 -25.18 0.83
N GLU A 474 -10.79 -24.24 1.41
CA GLU A 474 -10.39 -24.32 2.83
C GLU A 474 -11.61 -24.23 3.77
N ALA A 475 -12.56 -23.33 3.49
CA ALA A 475 -13.79 -23.24 4.28
C ALA A 475 -14.65 -24.52 4.18
N THR A 476 -14.69 -25.15 3.01
CA THR A 476 -15.41 -26.41 2.76
C THR A 476 -14.76 -27.58 3.50
N LYS A 477 -13.43 -27.64 3.52
CA LYS A 477 -12.67 -28.62 4.31
C LYS A 477 -12.92 -28.44 5.81
N LYS A 478 -12.80 -27.21 6.32
CA LYS A 478 -13.10 -26.88 7.72
C LYS A 478 -14.54 -27.24 8.11
N TYR A 479 -15.50 -27.06 7.21
CA TYR A 479 -16.88 -27.47 7.45
C TYR A 479 -17.04 -28.99 7.53
N ALA A 480 -16.34 -29.75 6.68
CA ALA A 480 -16.33 -31.21 6.78
C ALA A 480 -15.75 -31.67 8.13
N GLU A 481 -14.64 -31.07 8.57
CA GLU A 481 -14.05 -31.34 9.89
C GLU A 481 -15.01 -30.97 11.03
N PHE A 482 -15.70 -29.82 10.94
CA PHE A 482 -16.72 -29.39 11.89
C PHE A 482 -17.86 -30.43 12.02
N LEU A 483 -18.40 -30.90 10.89
CA LEU A 483 -19.46 -31.90 10.86
C LEU A 483 -18.98 -33.25 11.44
N GLN A 484 -17.75 -33.65 11.12
CA GLN A 484 -17.14 -34.87 11.65
C GLN A 484 -17.02 -34.81 13.17
N LYS A 485 -16.53 -33.69 13.73
CA LYS A 485 -16.42 -33.50 15.18
C LYS A 485 -17.79 -33.48 15.88
N ARG A 486 -18.88 -33.15 15.17
CA ARG A 486 -20.26 -33.25 15.67
C ARG A 486 -20.88 -34.65 15.54
N GLY A 487 -20.17 -35.61 14.94
CA GLY A 487 -20.68 -36.97 14.69
C GLY A 487 -21.57 -37.11 13.46
N LEU A 488 -21.68 -36.07 12.62
CA LEU A 488 -22.47 -36.07 11.38
C LEU A 488 -21.65 -36.63 10.20
N ILE A 489 -21.23 -37.90 10.31
CA ILE A 489 -20.22 -38.51 9.41
C ILE A 489 -20.67 -38.56 7.94
N ALA A 490 -21.96 -38.82 7.69
CA ALA A 490 -22.49 -38.88 6.33
C ALA A 490 -22.40 -37.53 5.62
N GLU A 491 -22.81 -36.45 6.29
CA GLU A 491 -22.69 -35.08 5.77
C GLU A 491 -21.23 -34.65 5.64
N ALA A 492 -20.39 -34.95 6.64
CA ALA A 492 -18.96 -34.66 6.60
C ALA A 492 -18.28 -35.27 5.37
N THR A 493 -18.68 -36.49 4.97
CA THR A 493 -18.13 -37.18 3.80
C THR A 493 -18.51 -36.47 2.50
N ILE A 494 -19.77 -36.02 2.39
CA ILE A 494 -20.24 -35.22 1.24
C ILE A 494 -19.44 -33.93 1.12
N TRP A 495 -19.26 -33.21 2.24
CA TRP A 495 -18.52 -31.95 2.25
C TRP A 495 -17.02 -32.14 2.04
N SER A 496 -16.43 -33.24 2.51
CA SER A 496 -15.04 -33.60 2.23
C SER A 496 -14.83 -33.88 0.74
N GLN A 497 -15.78 -34.57 0.10
CA GLN A 497 -15.73 -34.78 -1.35
C GLN A 497 -15.88 -33.45 -2.10
N ARG A 498 -16.81 -32.60 -1.68
CA ARG A 498 -17.00 -31.27 -2.26
C ARG A 498 -15.74 -30.40 -2.15
N ALA A 499 -14.98 -30.49 -1.06
CA ALA A 499 -13.72 -29.77 -0.91
C ALA A 499 -12.66 -30.25 -1.91
N LYS A 500 -12.62 -31.56 -2.22
CA LYS A 500 -11.76 -32.12 -3.28
C LYS A 500 -12.21 -31.65 -4.67
N ASP A 501 -13.53 -31.61 -4.90
CA ASP A 501 -14.09 -31.19 -6.18
C ASP A 501 -13.85 -29.69 -6.43
N THR A 502 -13.96 -28.83 -5.39
CA THR A 502 -13.63 -27.40 -5.50
C THR A 502 -12.14 -27.18 -5.73
N ALA A 503 -11.28 -27.98 -5.08
CA ALA A 503 -9.84 -27.96 -5.35
C ALA A 503 -9.54 -28.35 -6.80
N ALA A 504 -10.18 -29.40 -7.33
CA ALA A 504 -9.98 -29.85 -8.70
C ALA A 504 -10.47 -28.82 -9.76
N LEU A 505 -11.58 -28.12 -9.48
CA LEU A 505 -12.09 -27.04 -10.34
C LEU A 505 -11.17 -25.82 -10.36
N GLN A 506 -10.45 -25.54 -9.26
CA GLN A 506 -9.46 -24.47 -9.21
C GLN A 506 -8.33 -24.71 -10.25
N GLY A 507 -7.86 -25.95 -10.38
CA GLY A 507 -6.82 -26.33 -11.36
C GLY A 507 -7.26 -26.37 -12.82
N THR A 508 -8.55 -26.13 -13.14
CA THR A 508 -9.05 -26.10 -14.53
C THR A 508 -9.41 -24.70 -15.03
N ILE A 509 -9.49 -23.71 -14.15
CA ILE A 509 -10.00 -22.35 -14.43
C ILE A 509 -8.87 -21.30 -14.42
N GLU A 510 -7.78 -21.56 -13.68
CA GLU A 510 -6.53 -20.79 -13.70
C GLU A 510 -5.67 -21.16 -14.91
#